data_AF-A0A6B0V3C4-F1
#
_entry.id   AF-A0A6B0V3C4-F1
#
_cell.length_a   1.000
_cell.length_b   1.000
_cell.length_c   1.000
_cell.angle_alpha   90.00
_cell.angle_beta   90.00
_cell.angle_gamma   90.00
#
_symmetry.space_group_name_H-M   'P 1'
#
loop_
_entity.id
_entity.type
_entity.pdbx_description
1 polymer ?
#
loop_
_entity_poly.entity_id
_entity_poly.type
_entity_poly.pdbx_seq_one_letter_code
_entity_poly.pdbx_strand_id
1 'polypeptide(L)'
;TSQTYSLLPREDNPVRMAKPKNNSERLWLTHKKVYLVYRSEKNDTEFGGEAKCVQMKALRFDRPRKMFMRDTTAKKLKVWSSLLYRNNQTGHMEVFTVMITTKKSYEGLKYDDMFSIGEETYTNYIYQDYELLFTDYKTCFTIRRPSDDVYMVWMIDRLNTTDINPECETAYHGPVNEYGCTVLKPKYYVYDEKICS
;
A
#
# COMPACT_ATOMS: atom_id res chain seq x y z
N THR A 1 -11.36 5.10 -58.39
CA THR A 1 -11.75 6.05 -57.33
C THR A 1 -10.94 5.73 -56.09
N SER A 2 -9.90 6.54 -55.84
CA SER A 2 -8.99 6.38 -54.70
C SER A 2 -9.54 7.21 -53.53
N GLN A 3 -9.86 6.57 -52.40
CA GLN A 3 -10.29 7.27 -51.19
C GLN A 3 -9.06 7.59 -50.34
N THR A 4 -8.75 8.88 -50.24
CA THR A 4 -7.72 9.44 -49.39
C THR A 4 -8.29 9.56 -47.97
N TYR A 5 -7.78 8.77 -47.02
CA TYR A 5 -8.10 8.96 -45.61
C TYR A 5 -7.30 10.15 -45.07
N SER A 6 -8.00 11.22 -44.72
CA SER A 6 -7.44 12.39 -44.04
C SER A 6 -7.11 12.02 -42.58
N LEU A 7 -5.81 11.97 -42.27
CA LEU A 7 -5.31 11.89 -40.90
C LEU A 7 -5.51 13.25 -40.23
N LEU A 8 -6.57 13.38 -39.42
CA LEU A 8 -6.67 14.49 -38.47
C LEU A 8 -5.59 14.32 -37.39
N PRO A 9 -4.83 15.38 -37.03
CA PRO A 9 -3.86 15.29 -35.96
C PRO A 9 -4.61 15.10 -34.63
N ARG A 10 -4.23 14.07 -33.87
CA ARG A 10 -4.60 13.97 -32.45
C ARG A 10 -3.95 15.14 -31.73
N GLU A 11 -4.75 16.10 -31.27
CA GLU A 11 -4.33 17.00 -30.20
C GLU A 11 -4.13 16.18 -28.93
N ASP A 12 -2.89 15.75 -28.69
CA ASP A 12 -2.44 15.32 -27.36
C ASP A 12 -2.35 16.55 -26.46
N ASN A 13 -3.50 17.10 -26.08
CA ASN A 13 -3.57 17.97 -24.91
C ASN A 13 -3.27 17.07 -23.70
N PRO A 14 -2.17 17.29 -22.96
CA PRO A 14 -1.92 16.51 -21.75
C PRO A 14 -3.04 16.84 -20.78
N VAL A 15 -3.99 15.92 -20.66
CA VAL A 15 -4.94 15.91 -19.55
C VAL A 15 -4.10 16.09 -18.31
N ARG A 16 -4.29 17.21 -17.60
CA ARG A 16 -3.70 17.45 -16.30
C ARG A 16 -4.26 16.39 -15.36
N MET A 17 -3.69 15.18 -15.41
CA MET A 17 -4.08 14.10 -14.54
C MET A 17 -3.89 14.62 -13.12
N ALA A 18 -4.96 14.56 -12.32
CA ALA A 18 -4.89 14.87 -10.90
C ALA A 18 -3.66 14.16 -10.31
N LYS A 19 -2.98 14.81 -9.35
CA LYS A 19 -1.79 14.22 -8.72
C LYS A 19 -2.09 12.77 -8.33
N PRO A 20 -1.22 11.81 -8.70
CA PRO A 20 -1.50 10.41 -8.47
C PRO A 20 -1.71 10.15 -6.97
N LYS A 21 -2.87 9.60 -6.63
CA LYS A 21 -3.26 9.26 -5.25
C LYS A 21 -2.70 7.89 -4.82
N ASN A 22 -1.53 7.52 -5.34
CA ASN A 22 -0.88 6.25 -5.11
C ASN A 22 0.65 6.34 -5.03
N ASN A 23 1.22 7.51 -4.76
CA ASN A 23 2.65 7.62 -4.48
C ASN A 23 3.01 7.00 -3.11
N SER A 24 3.71 5.85 -3.12
CA SER A 24 4.09 5.08 -1.94
C SER A 24 5.24 5.73 -1.14
N GLU A 25 6.16 6.41 -1.81
CA GLU A 25 7.22 7.20 -1.15
C GLU A 25 6.61 8.24 -0.21
N ARG A 26 5.61 8.99 -0.70
CA ARG A 26 4.89 9.98 0.10
C ARG A 26 4.10 9.35 1.24
N LEU A 27 3.52 8.16 1.03
CA LEU A 27 2.80 7.44 2.07
C LEU A 27 3.73 7.08 3.25
N TRP A 28 4.93 6.59 2.95
CA TRP A 28 5.85 6.07 3.96
C TRP A 28 6.81 7.11 4.55
N LEU A 29 6.97 8.29 3.95
CA LEU A 29 7.75 9.42 4.50
C LEU A 29 7.02 10.17 5.63
N THR A 30 6.51 9.42 6.61
CA THR A 30 5.81 9.95 7.78
C THR A 30 6.04 9.05 9.00
N HIS A 31 6.03 9.63 10.19
CA HIS A 31 6.08 8.88 11.46
C HIS A 31 4.70 8.52 12.02
N LYS A 32 3.64 8.78 11.24
CA LYS A 32 2.28 8.43 11.62
C LYS A 32 2.16 6.92 11.81
N LYS A 33 1.41 6.53 12.84
CA LYS A 33 1.05 5.13 13.05
C LYS A 33 -0.09 4.79 12.07
N VAL A 34 -0.07 3.57 11.53
CA VAL A 34 -1.12 3.07 10.65
C VAL A 34 -1.71 1.80 11.25
N TYR A 35 -3.00 1.58 11.03
CA TYR A 35 -3.75 0.45 11.59
C TYR A 35 -4.52 -0.25 10.49
N LEU A 36 -4.44 -1.58 10.43
CA LEU A 36 -5.20 -2.39 9.47
C LEU A 36 -6.64 -2.45 9.93
N VAL A 37 -7.55 -1.84 9.17
CA VAL A 37 -8.97 -1.79 9.50
C VAL A 37 -9.64 -3.12 9.17
N TYR A 38 -9.51 -3.54 7.92
CA TYR A 38 -10.01 -4.82 7.43
C TYR A 38 -9.21 -5.32 6.23
N ARG A 39 -9.35 -6.62 5.95
CA ARG A 39 -8.71 -7.30 4.81
C ARG A 39 -9.64 -8.34 4.18
N SER A 40 -9.31 -8.76 2.97
CA SER A 40 -10.10 -9.74 2.21
C SER A 40 -9.82 -11.19 2.55
N GLU A 41 -8.75 -11.48 3.30
CA GLU A 41 -8.36 -12.83 3.71
C GLU A 41 -8.46 -12.96 5.23
N LYS A 42 -9.11 -14.01 5.73
CA LYS A 42 -9.32 -14.14 7.18
C LYS A 42 -8.01 -14.50 7.88
N ASN A 43 -7.22 -15.39 7.29
CA ASN A 43 -5.98 -15.91 7.86
C ASN A 43 -4.78 -15.46 7.02
N ASP A 44 -4.24 -14.29 7.33
CA ASP A 44 -3.12 -13.71 6.58
C ASP A 44 -1.84 -13.75 7.42
N THR A 45 -0.96 -14.71 7.11
CA THR A 45 0.26 -15.01 7.87
C THR A 45 1.26 -13.85 7.88
N GLU A 46 1.26 -12.99 6.85
CA GLU A 46 2.11 -11.79 6.78
C GLU A 46 1.82 -10.80 7.92
N PHE A 47 0.60 -10.86 8.46
CA PHE A 47 0.13 -9.96 9.52
C PHE A 47 -0.46 -10.74 10.71
N GLY A 48 0.19 -11.85 11.08
CA GLY A 48 -0.13 -12.59 12.31
C GLY A 48 -1.30 -13.57 12.20
N GLY A 49 -1.62 -14.06 11.01
CA GLY A 49 -2.73 -14.98 10.78
C GLY A 49 -4.05 -14.27 11.11
N GLU A 50 -4.93 -14.86 11.91
CA GLU A 50 -6.19 -14.23 12.36
C GLU A 50 -6.03 -13.16 13.48
N ALA A 51 -4.81 -12.65 13.72
CA ALA A 51 -4.55 -11.66 14.75
C ALA A 51 -5.38 -10.37 14.59
N LYS A 52 -5.62 -9.70 15.72
CA LYS A 52 -6.28 -8.38 15.80
C LYS A 52 -5.26 -7.28 16.03
N CYS A 53 -5.70 -6.03 15.88
CA CYS A 53 -4.90 -4.85 16.24
C CYS A 53 -3.56 -4.75 15.49
N VAL A 54 -3.54 -5.21 14.24
CA VAL A 54 -2.39 -5.07 13.36
C VAL A 54 -2.12 -3.58 13.12
N GLN A 55 -0.93 -3.13 13.48
CA GLN A 55 -0.52 -1.73 13.38
C GLN A 55 0.95 -1.63 12.99
N MET A 56 1.30 -0.54 12.32
CA MET A 56 2.68 -0.28 11.92
C MET A 56 3.08 1.17 12.18
N LYS A 57 4.35 1.40 12.51
CA LYS A 57 4.90 2.75 12.71
C LYS A 57 6.33 2.83 12.21
N ALA A 58 6.63 3.85 11.40
CA ALA A 58 7.98 4.10 10.93
C ALA A 58 8.90 4.56 12.08
N LEU A 59 10.03 3.88 12.22
CA LEU A 59 11.09 4.14 13.20
C LEU A 59 12.21 4.99 12.59
N ARG A 60 12.67 4.62 11.39
CA ARG A 60 13.78 5.27 10.68
C ARG A 60 13.55 5.26 9.17
N PHE A 61 14.03 6.31 8.50
CA PHE A 61 14.07 6.40 7.04
C PHE A 61 15.51 6.49 6.53
N ASP A 62 15.84 5.70 5.51
CA ASP A 62 17.00 5.95 4.66
C ASP A 62 16.52 6.50 3.33
N ARG A 63 16.62 7.83 3.20
CA ARG A 63 16.21 8.53 1.98
C ARG A 63 17.17 8.24 0.82
N PRO A 64 16.67 8.29 -0.42
CA PRO A 64 17.51 8.28 -1.61
C PRO A 64 18.62 9.32 -1.51
N ARG A 65 19.88 8.90 -1.42
CA ARG A 65 21.02 9.81 -1.61
C ARG A 65 21.46 9.72 -3.06
N LYS A 66 21.48 10.85 -3.77
CA LYS A 66 22.24 10.96 -5.02
C LYS A 66 23.71 10.81 -4.66
N MET A 67 24.30 9.67 -4.99
CA MET A 67 25.76 9.51 -4.92
C MET A 67 26.32 9.99 -6.26
N PHE A 68 27.40 10.78 -6.23
CA PHE A 68 28.12 11.25 -7.40
C PHE A 68 28.89 10.10 -8.08
N MET A 69 28.22 9.04 -8.53
CA MET A 69 28.84 7.96 -9.30
C MET A 69 27.96 7.51 -10.46
N ARG A 70 28.63 7.07 -11.53
CA ARG A 70 28.13 6.66 -12.85
C ARG A 70 27.18 5.45 -12.85
N ASP A 71 26.64 5.10 -11.69
CA ASP A 71 25.71 3.99 -11.52
C ASP A 71 24.31 4.59 -11.29
N THR A 72 23.50 4.57 -12.34
CA THR A 72 22.16 5.19 -12.42
C THR A 72 21.09 4.51 -11.54
N THR A 73 21.49 3.59 -10.67
CA THR A 73 20.57 2.92 -9.75
C THR A 73 20.17 3.89 -8.64
N ALA A 74 19.11 4.67 -8.87
CA ALA A 74 18.51 5.53 -7.86
C ALA A 74 18.22 4.70 -6.60
N LYS A 75 18.85 5.05 -5.47
CA LYS A 75 18.58 4.38 -4.19
C LYS A 75 17.09 4.53 -3.87
N LYS A 76 16.38 3.41 -3.70
CA LYS A 76 14.98 3.37 -3.27
C LYS A 76 14.84 3.89 -1.83
N LEU A 77 13.69 4.45 -1.47
CA LEU A 77 13.40 4.76 -0.07
C LEU A 77 13.30 3.45 0.72
N LYS A 78 14.04 3.38 1.83
CA LYS A 78 13.92 2.30 2.81
C LYS A 78 13.39 2.85 4.12
N VAL A 79 12.41 2.18 4.71
CA VAL A 79 11.78 2.58 5.97
C VAL A 79 11.76 1.40 6.93
N TRP A 80 12.50 1.49 8.03
CA TRP A 80 12.39 0.54 9.12
C TRP A 80 11.16 0.89 9.95
N SER A 81 10.29 -0.09 10.15
CA SER A 81 9.03 0.08 10.85
C SER A 81 8.85 -1.00 11.90
N SER A 82 8.22 -0.65 13.02
CA SER A 82 7.70 -1.64 13.95
C SER A 82 6.34 -2.11 13.44
N LEU A 83 6.20 -3.39 13.17
CA LEU A 83 4.93 -4.08 12.94
C LEU A 83 4.49 -4.72 14.25
N LEU A 84 3.24 -4.49 14.66
CA LEU A 84 2.69 -5.07 15.87
C LEU A 84 1.33 -5.68 15.58
N TYR A 85 1.00 -6.77 16.26
CA TYR A 85 -0.35 -7.33 16.30
C TYR A 85 -0.61 -8.01 17.64
N ARG A 86 -1.88 -8.14 18.01
CA ARG A 86 -2.30 -8.79 19.26
C ARG A 86 -2.39 -10.29 19.04
N ASN A 87 -1.60 -11.05 19.78
CA ASN A 87 -1.67 -12.51 19.76
C ASN A 87 -3.00 -12.97 20.37
N ASN A 88 -3.74 -13.80 19.64
CA ASN A 88 -5.07 -14.26 20.06
C ASN A 88 -5.05 -15.23 21.25
N GLN A 89 -3.94 -15.95 21.47
CA GLN A 89 -3.78 -16.91 22.55
C GLN A 89 -3.33 -16.24 23.84
N THR A 90 -2.32 -15.37 23.77
CA THR A 90 -1.73 -14.74 24.96
C THR A 90 -2.36 -13.39 25.30
N GLY A 91 -3.01 -12.75 24.32
CA GLY A 91 -3.55 -11.40 24.47
C GLY A 91 -2.50 -10.30 24.46
N HIS A 92 -1.21 -10.63 24.41
CA HIS A 92 -0.10 -9.68 24.37
C HIS A 92 0.14 -9.15 22.95
N MET A 93 0.76 -7.96 22.87
CA MET A 93 1.22 -7.41 21.60
C MET A 93 2.56 -8.05 21.22
N GLU A 94 2.60 -8.70 20.07
CA GLU A 94 3.84 -9.12 19.45
C GLU A 94 4.41 -7.97 18.62
N VAL A 95 5.74 -7.87 18.55
CA VAL A 95 6.46 -6.76 17.91
C VAL A 95 7.54 -7.32 17.01
N PHE A 96 7.52 -6.91 15.75
CA PHE A 96 8.48 -7.27 14.72
C PHE A 96 9.06 -6.00 14.09
N THR A 97 10.32 -6.07 13.66
CA THR A 97 10.93 -5.00 12.88
C THR A 97 10.93 -5.41 11.42
N VAL A 98 10.27 -4.60 10.58
CA VAL A 98 10.16 -4.85 9.14
C VAL A 98 10.77 -3.69 8.37
N MET A 99 11.27 -3.97 7.17
CA MET A 99 11.75 -2.99 6.21
C MET A 99 10.75 -2.82 5.08
N ILE A 100 10.32 -1.58 4.86
CA ILE A 100 9.51 -1.18 3.72
C ILE A 100 10.44 -0.59 2.67
N THR A 101 10.38 -1.10 1.44
CA THR A 101 11.15 -0.58 0.29
C THR A 101 10.21 -0.14 -0.82
N THR A 102 10.22 1.13 -1.19
CA THR A 102 9.35 1.64 -2.26
C THR A 102 9.89 1.29 -3.64
N LYS A 103 8.99 1.09 -4.60
CA LYS A 103 9.36 0.77 -5.98
C LYS A 103 8.25 1.16 -6.95
N LYS A 104 8.58 1.09 -8.24
CA LYS A 104 7.64 1.26 -9.34
C LYS A 104 7.11 -0.09 -9.80
N SER A 105 5.85 -0.14 -10.17
CA SER A 105 5.27 -1.24 -10.95
C SER A 105 5.81 -1.29 -12.38
N TYR A 106 6.16 -0.12 -12.93
CA TYR A 106 6.65 0.04 -14.29
C TYR A 106 7.77 1.10 -14.36
N GLU A 107 8.83 0.82 -15.12
CA GLU A 107 10.03 1.68 -15.19
C GLU A 107 9.75 3.11 -15.63
N GLY A 108 8.79 3.30 -16.55
CA GLY A 108 8.42 4.63 -17.07
C GLY A 108 7.62 5.50 -16.10
N LEU A 109 7.21 4.98 -14.93
CA LEU A 109 6.55 5.80 -13.92
C LEU A 109 7.52 6.84 -13.33
N LYS A 110 7.03 8.04 -13.04
CA LYS A 110 7.83 9.12 -12.44
C LYS A 110 7.88 9.05 -10.91
N TYR A 111 7.14 8.14 -10.30
CA TYR A 111 6.98 7.99 -8.87
C TYR A 111 6.81 6.50 -8.52
N ASP A 112 7.08 6.15 -7.27
CA ASP A 112 6.87 4.79 -6.75
C ASP A 112 5.39 4.61 -6.39
N ASP A 113 4.75 3.59 -6.95
CA ASP A 113 3.35 3.22 -6.75
C ASP A 113 3.18 1.86 -6.04
N MET A 114 4.29 1.17 -5.80
CA MET A 114 4.35 -0.08 -5.07
C MET A 114 5.34 0.04 -3.91
N PHE A 115 5.29 -0.94 -3.01
CA PHE A 115 6.31 -1.15 -2.01
C PHE A 115 6.39 -2.62 -1.62
N SER A 116 7.51 -3.03 -1.06
CA SER A 116 7.72 -4.35 -0.49
C SER A 116 7.84 -4.23 1.02
N ILE A 117 7.21 -5.13 1.77
CA ILE A 117 7.43 -5.28 3.22
C ILE A 117 8.15 -6.61 3.42
N GLY A 118 9.26 -6.60 4.16
CA GLY A 118 9.97 -7.83 4.47
C GLY A 118 10.87 -7.69 5.68
N GLU A 119 11.46 -8.81 6.09
CA GLU A 119 12.45 -8.86 7.16
C GLU A 119 13.84 -9.04 6.55
N GLU A 120 14.83 -8.33 7.09
CA GLU A 120 16.23 -8.57 6.78
C GLU A 120 16.71 -9.75 7.63
N THR A 121 16.78 -10.94 7.04
CA THR A 121 17.43 -12.08 7.69
C THR A 121 18.89 -12.20 7.24
N TYR A 122 19.72 -12.86 8.04
CA TYR A 122 21.14 -13.07 7.75
C TYR A 122 21.42 -13.80 6.42
N THR A 123 20.47 -14.58 5.91
CA THR A 123 20.69 -15.49 4.78
C THR A 123 19.82 -15.20 3.57
N ASN A 124 18.64 -14.61 3.74
CA ASN A 124 17.72 -14.27 2.65
C ASN A 124 16.86 -13.04 2.97
N TYR A 125 16.53 -12.25 1.95
CA TYR A 125 15.48 -11.23 2.06
C TYR A 125 14.15 -11.83 1.59
N ILE A 126 13.29 -12.22 2.52
CA ILE A 126 11.90 -12.57 2.22
C ILE A 126 11.10 -11.27 2.31
N TYR A 127 10.54 -10.86 1.19
CA TYR A 127 9.69 -9.69 1.11
C TYR A 127 8.44 -10.00 0.30
N GLN A 128 7.37 -9.33 0.67
CA GLN A 128 6.09 -9.40 0.01
C GLN A 128 5.78 -8.07 -0.65
N ASP A 129 5.33 -8.12 -1.90
CA ASP A 129 5.01 -6.94 -2.69
C ASP A 129 3.57 -6.50 -2.50
N TYR A 130 3.39 -5.19 -2.48
CA TYR A 130 2.09 -4.53 -2.35
C TYR A 130 1.96 -3.38 -3.36
N GLU A 131 0.83 -3.35 -4.06
CA GLU A 131 0.38 -2.22 -4.88
C GLU A 131 -0.37 -1.24 -4.00
N LEU A 132 -0.03 0.05 -4.08
CA LEU A 132 -0.82 1.11 -3.47
C LEU A 132 -1.94 1.48 -4.44
N LEU A 133 -3.16 1.08 -4.14
CA LEU A 133 -4.31 1.36 -5.01
C LEU A 133 -4.80 2.79 -4.83
N PHE A 134 -4.82 3.26 -3.58
CA PHE A 134 -5.31 4.59 -3.23
C PHE A 134 -4.77 5.05 -1.88
N THR A 135 -4.57 6.35 -1.74
CA THR A 135 -4.43 7.03 -0.44
C THR A 135 -4.82 8.50 -0.56
N ASP A 136 -5.41 9.03 0.50
CA ASP A 136 -5.62 10.47 0.67
C ASP A 136 -4.48 11.15 1.46
N TYR A 137 -3.47 10.37 1.87
CA TYR A 137 -2.32 10.76 2.71
C TYR A 137 -2.69 11.30 4.09
N LYS A 138 -3.94 11.19 4.51
CA LYS A 138 -4.47 11.84 5.71
C LYS A 138 -5.19 10.86 6.62
N THR A 139 -6.11 10.09 6.06
CA THR A 139 -7.05 9.26 6.80
C THR A 139 -6.86 7.79 6.52
N CYS A 140 -6.53 7.41 5.28
CA CYS A 140 -6.44 6.00 4.91
C CYS A 140 -5.60 5.74 3.66
N PHE A 141 -5.30 4.46 3.46
CA PHE A 141 -4.80 3.93 2.21
C PHE A 141 -5.30 2.50 1.98
N THR A 142 -5.37 2.12 0.71
CA THR A 142 -5.78 0.79 0.28
C THR A 142 -4.68 0.16 -0.53
N ILE A 143 -4.32 -1.07 -0.18
CA ILE A 143 -3.27 -1.83 -0.85
C ILE A 143 -3.81 -3.18 -1.31
N ARG A 144 -3.13 -3.73 -2.31
CA ARG A 144 -3.33 -5.08 -2.82
C ARG A 144 -2.01 -5.84 -2.79
N ARG A 145 -2.05 -7.09 -2.38
CA ARG A 145 -0.94 -8.03 -2.50
C ARG A 145 -1.10 -8.81 -3.81
N PRO A 146 -0.23 -8.63 -4.82
CA PRO A 146 -0.44 -9.23 -6.14
C PRO A 146 -0.28 -10.75 -6.18
N SER A 147 0.46 -11.35 -5.24
CA SER A 147 0.76 -12.79 -5.26
C SER A 147 -0.45 -13.70 -5.01
N ASP A 148 -1.43 -13.23 -4.24
CA ASP A 148 -2.60 -13.99 -3.81
C ASP A 148 -3.89 -13.14 -3.81
N ASP A 149 -3.84 -11.96 -4.42
CA ASP A 149 -4.98 -11.04 -4.59
C ASP A 149 -5.65 -10.60 -3.28
N VAL A 150 -4.86 -10.44 -2.20
CA VAL A 150 -5.37 -9.95 -0.91
C VAL A 150 -5.42 -8.43 -0.87
N TYR A 151 -6.58 -7.88 -0.51
CA TYR A 151 -6.82 -6.45 -0.38
C TYR A 151 -6.89 -6.06 1.08
N MET A 152 -6.39 -4.87 1.40
CA MET A 152 -6.35 -4.36 2.77
C MET A 152 -6.62 -2.86 2.77
N VAL A 153 -7.39 -2.41 3.76
CA VAL A 153 -7.59 -0.99 4.05
C VAL A 153 -6.98 -0.65 5.39
N TRP A 154 -6.12 0.36 5.37
CA TRP A 154 -5.41 0.85 6.52
C TRP A 154 -5.83 2.28 6.81
N MET A 155 -5.96 2.61 8.09
CA MET A 155 -6.17 3.99 8.55
C MET A 155 -4.86 4.60 9.03
N ILE A 156 -4.74 5.92 8.86
CA ILE A 156 -3.54 6.69 9.16
C ILE A 156 -3.81 7.56 10.39
N ASP A 157 -3.04 7.37 11.47
CA ASP A 157 -2.98 8.17 12.71
C ASP A 157 -4.26 8.18 13.57
N ARG A 158 -5.42 8.00 12.94
CA ARG A 158 -6.75 8.03 13.53
C ARG A 158 -7.12 6.67 14.12
N LEU A 159 -7.91 6.68 15.20
CA LEU A 159 -8.52 5.51 15.81
C LEU A 159 -10.00 5.33 15.43
N ASN A 160 -10.64 6.37 14.88
CA ASN A 160 -12.02 6.30 14.47
C ASN A 160 -12.15 5.80 13.02
N THR A 161 -12.68 4.60 12.86
CA THR A 161 -12.88 3.94 11.56
C THR A 161 -13.98 4.58 10.71
N THR A 162 -14.86 5.40 11.30
CA THR A 162 -15.96 6.08 10.59
C THR A 162 -15.50 7.33 9.82
N ASP A 163 -14.29 7.82 10.06
CA ASP A 163 -13.74 9.05 9.47
C ASP A 163 -12.60 8.75 8.47
N ILE A 164 -12.72 7.62 7.76
CA ILE A 164 -11.84 7.25 6.65
C ILE A 164 -12.44 7.70 5.32
N ASN A 165 -11.61 8.15 4.38
CA ASN A 165 -12.06 8.58 3.07
C ASN A 165 -12.76 7.42 2.30
N PRO A 166 -14.00 7.61 1.80
CA PRO A 166 -14.75 6.56 1.09
C PRO A 166 -14.08 6.09 -0.21
N GLU A 167 -13.13 6.84 -0.76
CA GLU A 167 -12.33 6.39 -1.90
C GLU A 167 -11.41 5.20 -1.55
N CYS A 168 -11.01 5.02 -0.29
CA CYS A 168 -10.27 3.83 0.15
C CYS A 168 -11.14 2.57 0.05
N GLU A 169 -12.41 2.68 0.44
CA GLU A 169 -13.40 1.62 0.30
C GLU A 169 -13.69 1.32 -1.18
N THR A 170 -13.79 2.36 -2.00
CA THR A 170 -13.97 2.20 -3.45
C THR A 170 -12.78 1.46 -4.07
N ALA A 171 -11.55 1.83 -3.70
CA ALA A 171 -10.33 1.16 -4.16
C ALA A 171 -10.23 -0.30 -3.69
N TYR A 172 -10.81 -0.64 -2.53
CA TYR A 172 -10.81 -2.00 -1.99
C TYR A 172 -11.63 -2.95 -2.87
N HIS A 173 -12.77 -2.50 -3.37
CA HIS A 173 -13.59 -3.29 -4.27
C HIS A 173 -12.91 -3.52 -5.63
N GLY A 174 -11.97 -2.65 -6.00
CA GLY A 174 -11.20 -2.73 -7.24
C GLY A 174 -12.00 -2.26 -8.46
N PRO A 175 -11.40 -2.33 -9.65
CA PRO A 175 -12.08 -1.95 -10.88
C PRO A 175 -13.28 -2.87 -11.14
N VAL A 176 -14.35 -2.28 -11.65
CA VAL A 176 -15.50 -3.01 -12.16
C VAL A 176 -15.07 -3.76 -13.43
N ASN A 177 -15.43 -5.03 -13.58
CA ASN A 177 -15.09 -5.78 -14.79
C ASN A 177 -15.87 -5.25 -16.02
N GLU A 178 -15.53 -5.77 -17.21
CA GLU A 178 -16.15 -5.37 -18.49
C GLU A 178 -17.68 -5.53 -18.55
N TYR A 179 -18.27 -6.30 -17.63
CA TYR A 179 -19.71 -6.54 -17.52
C TYR A 179 -20.39 -5.71 -16.42
N GLY A 180 -19.69 -4.78 -15.78
CA GLY A 180 -20.25 -4.00 -14.68
C GLY A 180 -20.26 -4.71 -13.32
N CYS A 181 -19.66 -5.90 -13.22
CA CYS A 181 -19.65 -6.70 -11.99
C CYS A 181 -18.36 -6.51 -11.19
N THR A 182 -18.50 -6.18 -9.91
CA THR A 182 -17.42 -6.26 -8.92
C THR A 182 -17.45 -7.62 -8.26
N VAL A 183 -16.33 -8.35 -8.25
CA VAL A 183 -16.20 -9.56 -7.41
C VAL A 183 -16.29 -9.10 -5.95
N LEU A 184 -17.32 -9.55 -5.23
CA LEU A 184 -17.54 -9.19 -3.84
C LEU A 184 -16.39 -9.77 -3.00
N LYS A 185 -15.57 -8.88 -2.44
CA LYS A 185 -14.50 -9.27 -1.52
C LYS A 185 -15.05 -9.26 -0.10
N PRO A 186 -14.94 -10.36 0.67
CA PRO A 186 -15.36 -10.37 2.05
C PRO A 186 -14.56 -9.34 2.85
N LYS A 187 -15.08 -8.88 3.99
CA LYS A 187 -14.36 -7.98 4.89
C LYS A 187 -14.16 -8.66 6.23
N TYR A 188 -12.91 -8.95 6.56
CA TYR A 188 -12.53 -9.42 7.88
C TYR A 188 -11.94 -8.25 8.65
N TYR A 189 -12.71 -7.71 9.60
CA TYR A 189 -12.27 -6.59 10.43
C TYR A 189 -11.15 -7.03 11.37
N VAL A 190 -10.04 -6.28 11.34
CA VAL A 190 -8.83 -6.52 12.13
C VAL A 190 -8.71 -5.52 13.27
N TYR A 191 -9.10 -4.26 13.03
CA TYR A 191 -9.14 -3.22 14.04
C TYR A 191 -10.47 -3.24 14.80
N ASP A 192 -10.38 -3.17 16.13
CA ASP A 192 -11.50 -2.98 17.04
C ASP A 192 -11.09 -1.92 18.06
N GLU A 193 -11.82 -0.80 18.11
CA GLU A 193 -11.51 0.35 18.96
C GLU A 193 -11.43 -0.03 20.44
N LYS A 194 -12.23 -0.98 20.92
CA LYS A 194 -12.26 -1.38 22.34
C LYS A 194 -11.10 -2.29 22.74
N ILE A 195 -10.47 -2.93 21.74
CA ILE A 195 -9.45 -3.97 21.95
C ILE A 195 -8.06 -3.43 21.60
N CYS A 196 -7.98 -2.48 20.67
CA CYS A 196 -6.74 -2.00 20.07
C CYS A 196 -6.30 -0.61 20.55
N SER A 197 -7.13 0.09 21.34
CA SER A 197 -6.82 1.39 21.97
C SER A 197 -5.88 1.24 23.17
#